data_AF-A0A367ZXZ8-F1
#
_entry.id   AF-A0A367ZXZ8-F1
#
_cell.length_a   1.000
_cell.length_b   1.000
_cell.length_c   1.000
_cell.angle_alpha   90.00
_cell.angle_beta   90.00
_cell.angle_gamma   90.00
#
_symmetry.space_group_name_H-M   'P 1'
#
loop_
_entity.id
_entity.type
_entity.pdbx_description
1 polymer ?
#
loop_
_entity_poly.entity_id
_entity_poly.type
_entity_poly.pdbx_seq_one_letter_code
_entity_poly.pdbx_strand_id
1 'polypeptide(L)'
;MRPSVLDSMFVSIRSLPGLGSKVFRLLTRTLKIDLAQDDPCIVDLLHFLPYSVIDRRNNPGVSGAAAGSTVTLLSLIIISLRLSIERTSPIGSLPMITRARSYWYFSIRDITG
;
A
#
# COMPACT_ATOMS: atom_id res chain seq x y z
N MET A 1 22.74 17.08 32.94
CA MET A 1 21.40 17.49 32.47
C MET A 1 21.29 17.20 30.98
N ARG A 2 20.15 16.66 30.54
CA ARG A 2 19.85 16.48 29.11
C ARG A 2 19.38 17.83 28.52
N PRO A 3 19.85 18.24 27.33
CA PRO A 3 19.34 19.42 26.63
C PRO A 3 17.85 19.25 26.26
N SER A 4 17.03 20.28 26.49
CA SER A 4 15.58 20.23 26.26
C SER A 4 15.16 19.97 24.81
N VAL A 5 16.03 20.31 23.84
CA VAL A 5 15.81 20.01 22.41
C VAL A 5 15.69 18.50 22.13
N LEU A 6 16.24 17.65 23.00
CA LEU A 6 16.20 16.20 22.83
C LEU A 6 15.01 15.54 23.52
N ASP A 7 14.21 16.27 24.30
CA ASP A 7 13.12 15.69 25.07
C ASP A 7 12.09 14.99 24.17
N SER A 8 11.89 15.49 22.95
CA SER A 8 11.01 14.87 21.95
C SER A 8 11.43 13.46 21.54
N MET A 9 12.72 13.10 21.66
CA MET A 9 13.19 11.75 21.32
C MET A 9 12.95 10.72 22.44
N PHE A 10 12.70 11.19 23.67
CA PHE A 10 12.42 10.35 24.84
C PHE A 10 10.92 10.24 25.14
N VAL A 11 10.07 10.69 24.22
CA VAL A 11 8.63 10.47 24.28
C VAL A 11 8.31 9.02 23.88
N SER A 12 7.26 8.46 24.47
CA SER A 12 6.71 7.16 24.08
C SER A 12 6.43 7.08 22.58
N ILE A 13 6.76 5.93 21.99
CA ILE A 13 6.48 5.57 20.60
C ILE A 13 4.97 5.69 20.27
N ARG A 14 4.08 5.55 21.25
CA ARG A 14 2.62 5.64 21.03
C ARG A 14 2.15 7.02 20.58
N SER A 15 2.97 8.05 20.76
CA SER A 15 2.70 9.40 20.26
C SER A 15 2.79 9.50 18.72
N LEU A 16 3.37 8.51 18.04
CA LEU A 16 3.52 8.52 16.59
C LEU A 16 2.18 8.30 15.87
N PRO A 17 1.82 9.19 14.92
CA PRO A 17 0.60 9.05 14.16
C PRO A 17 0.64 7.78 13.27
N GLY A 18 -0.48 7.07 13.19
CA GLY A 18 -0.59 5.84 12.40
C GLY A 18 -0.08 4.58 13.10
N LEU A 19 0.37 4.67 14.36
CA LEU A 19 0.88 3.53 15.12
C LEU A 19 -0.25 2.82 15.87
N GLY A 20 -0.77 1.74 15.27
CA GLY A 20 -1.80 0.90 15.89
C GLY A 20 -1.26 -0.05 16.97
N SER A 21 -2.15 -0.57 17.83
CA SER A 21 -1.82 -1.49 18.94
C SER A 21 -1.07 -2.76 18.50
N LYS A 22 -1.39 -3.28 17.31
CA LYS A 22 -0.69 -4.43 16.71
C LYS A 22 0.76 -4.11 16.37
N VAL A 23 1.01 -2.96 15.73
CA VAL A 23 2.35 -2.52 15.33
C VAL A 23 3.19 -2.22 16.58
N PHE A 24 2.59 -1.57 17.58
CA PHE A 24 3.22 -1.32 18.88
C PHE A 24 3.75 -2.61 19.52
N ARG A 25 2.91 -3.66 19.61
CA ARG A 25 3.32 -4.96 20.17
C ARG A 25 4.44 -5.65 19.38
N LEU A 26 4.50 -5.44 18.06
CA LEU A 26 5.58 -5.98 17.23
C LEU A 26 6.88 -5.22 17.47
N LEU A 27 6.82 -3.89 17.58
CA LEU A 27 7.97 -3.05 17.87
C LEU A 27 8.56 -3.38 19.24
N THR A 28 7.75 -3.52 20.29
CA THR A 28 8.24 -3.85 21.64
C THR A 28 8.93 -5.20 21.68
N ARG A 29 8.38 -6.20 20.99
CA ARG A 29 9.00 -7.51 20.83
C ARG A 29 10.33 -7.44 20.07
N THR A 30 10.41 -6.59 19.04
CA THR A 30 11.63 -6.43 18.24
C THR A 30 12.73 -5.69 19.02
N LEU A 31 12.34 -4.67 19.79
CA LEU A 31 13.20 -3.91 20.69
C LEU A 31 13.61 -4.69 21.95
N LYS A 32 12.97 -5.84 22.21
CA LYS A 32 13.16 -6.66 23.42
C LYS A 32 12.90 -5.88 24.71
N ILE A 33 11.93 -4.96 24.69
CA ILE A 33 11.53 -4.15 25.84
C ILE A 33 10.37 -4.85 26.53
N ASP A 34 10.48 -5.03 27.85
CA ASP A 34 9.39 -5.51 28.68
C ASP A 34 8.45 -4.36 29.05
N LEU A 35 7.23 -4.43 28.51
CA LEU A 35 6.18 -3.43 28.74
C LEU A 35 5.72 -3.35 30.20
N ALA A 36 6.05 -4.33 31.04
CA ALA A 36 5.78 -4.27 32.47
C ALA A 36 6.75 -3.35 33.22
N GLN A 37 7.93 -3.08 32.65
CA GLN A 37 8.99 -2.27 33.26
C GLN A 37 9.09 -0.89 32.61
N ASP A 38 9.14 -0.84 31.28
CA ASP A 38 9.39 0.40 30.53
C ASP A 38 8.52 0.49 29.27
N ASP A 39 8.14 1.71 28.90
CA ASP A 39 7.48 1.99 27.62
C ASP A 39 8.55 2.45 26.60
N PRO A 40 8.55 1.89 25.38
CA PRO A 40 9.61 2.15 24.43
C PRO A 40 9.53 3.60 23.90
N CYS A 41 10.70 4.23 23.77
CA CYS A 41 10.87 5.62 23.37
C CYS A 41 11.21 5.75 21.88
N ILE A 42 10.94 6.92 21.29
CA ILE A 42 11.25 7.18 19.87
C ILE A 42 12.74 6.95 19.55
N VAL A 43 13.63 7.31 20.47
CA VAL A 43 15.07 7.10 20.34
C VAL A 43 15.46 5.63 20.13
N ASP A 44 14.67 4.68 20.66
CA ASP A 44 14.97 3.26 20.55
C ASP A 44 14.88 2.78 19.09
N LEU A 45 14.05 3.45 18.26
CA LEU A 45 13.96 3.14 16.83
C LEU A 45 15.21 3.49 16.04
N LEU A 46 16.08 4.38 16.53
CA LEU A 46 17.31 4.76 15.82
C LEU A 46 18.27 3.58 15.62
N HIS A 47 18.13 2.54 16.44
CA HIS A 47 18.90 1.30 16.30
C HIS A 47 18.43 0.43 15.12
N PHE A 48 17.29 0.77 14.49
CA PHE A 48 16.84 0.15 13.25
C PHE A 48 17.33 0.95 12.05
N LEU A 49 18.42 0.48 11.44
CA LEU A 49 18.84 0.99 10.15
C LEU A 49 17.88 0.50 9.06
N PRO A 50 17.59 1.33 8.05
CA PRO A 50 16.83 0.89 6.89
C PRO A 50 17.61 -0.23 6.18
N TYR A 51 16.93 -1.35 5.92
CA TYR A 51 17.54 -2.48 5.23
C TYR A 51 17.84 -2.16 3.76
N SER A 52 16.95 -1.43 3.10
CA SER A 52 17.12 -1.00 1.71
C SER A 52 16.38 0.30 1.45
N VAL A 53 16.76 0.98 0.38
CA VAL A 53 16.11 2.21 -0.08
C VAL A 53 15.63 1.98 -1.50
N ILE A 54 14.35 2.25 -1.74
CA ILE A 54 13.78 2.28 -3.09
C ILE A 54 13.84 3.72 -3.57
N ASP A 55 14.64 3.98 -4.60
CA ASP A 55 14.64 5.28 -5.26
C ASP A 55 13.43 5.40 -6.20
N ARG A 56 12.52 6.31 -5.89
CA ARG A 56 11.31 6.60 -6.68
C ARG A 56 11.44 7.84 -7.58
N ARG A 57 12.62 8.43 -7.67
CA ARG A 57 12.88 9.61 -8.52
C ARG A 57 12.79 9.29 -10.01
N ASN A 58 13.05 8.04 -10.39
CA ASN A 58 12.89 7.60 -11.78
C ASN A 58 11.40 7.47 -12.12
N ASN A 59 10.85 8.53 -12.69
CA ASN A 59 9.45 8.64 -13.06
C ASN A 59 9.29 9.01 -14.55
N PRO A 60 9.71 8.12 -15.47
CA PRO A 60 9.47 8.32 -16.88
C PRO A 60 7.98 8.14 -17.20
N GLY A 61 7.53 8.73 -18.31
CA GLY A 61 6.24 8.36 -18.90
C GLY A 61 6.22 6.87 -19.28
N VAL A 62 5.03 6.30 -19.50
CA VAL A 62 4.84 4.86 -19.77
C VAL A 62 5.74 4.38 -20.92
N SER A 63 5.86 5.16 -22.00
CA SER A 63 6.74 4.85 -23.14
C SER A 63 8.24 4.86 -22.82
N GLY A 64 8.67 5.52 -21.74
CA GLY A 64 10.06 5.62 -21.31
C GLY A 64 10.45 4.62 -20.22
N ALA A 65 9.54 3.76 -19.80
CA ALA A 65 9.81 2.73 -18.80
C ALA A 65 10.56 1.55 -19.42
N ALA A 66 11.85 1.43 -19.13
CA ALA A 66 12.65 0.30 -19.60
C ALA A 66 12.25 -1.01 -18.87
N ALA A 67 12.08 -2.09 -19.63
CA ALA A 67 11.74 -3.40 -19.08
C ALA A 67 12.80 -3.88 -18.07
N GLY A 68 12.36 -4.39 -16.92
CA GLY A 68 13.26 -4.85 -15.85
C GLY A 68 13.78 -3.73 -14.93
N SER A 69 13.47 -2.46 -15.19
CA SER A 69 13.79 -1.36 -14.28
C SER A 69 12.62 -1.05 -13.35
N THR A 70 12.91 -0.73 -12.08
CA THR A 70 11.90 -0.22 -11.15
C THR A 70 11.68 1.26 -11.45
N VAL A 71 10.49 1.59 -11.95
CA VAL A 71 10.07 2.97 -12.25
C VAL A 71 8.82 3.30 -11.46
N THR A 72 8.66 4.57 -11.09
CA THR A 72 7.39 5.09 -10.57
C THR A 72 6.60 5.62 -11.75
N LEU A 73 5.36 5.18 -11.96
CA LEU A 73 4.51 5.67 -13.05
C LEU A 73 3.39 6.54 -12.50
N LEU A 74 3.28 7.77 -13.01
CA LEU A 74 2.11 8.62 -12.78
C LEU A 74 1.10 8.37 -13.90
N SER A 75 0.09 7.54 -13.62
CA SER A 75 -0.93 7.15 -14.59
C SER A 75 -2.33 7.52 -14.11
N LEU A 76 -3.18 7.98 -15.03
CA LEU A 76 -4.62 8.10 -14.79
C LEU A 76 -5.28 6.73 -14.99
N ILE A 77 -6.00 6.26 -13.97
CA ILE A 77 -6.70 4.98 -14.02
C ILE A 77 -8.09 5.20 -14.60
N ILE A 78 -8.35 4.69 -15.80
CA ILE A 78 -9.68 4.70 -16.42
C ILE A 78 -10.35 3.35 -16.19
N ILE A 79 -11.39 3.32 -15.37
CA ILE A 79 -12.18 2.10 -15.16
C ILE A 79 -13.28 2.05 -16.22
N SER A 80 -13.14 1.13 -17.17
CA SER A 80 -14.14 0.90 -18.21
C SER A 80 -15.00 -0.31 -17.84
N LEU A 81 -16.32 -0.13 -17.74
CA LEU A 81 -17.26 -1.23 -17.58
C LEU A 81 -17.56 -1.84 -18.95
N ARG A 82 -17.18 -3.10 -19.20
CA ARG A 82 -17.65 -3.86 -20.36
C ARG A 82 -18.71 -4.84 -19.91
N LEU A 83 -19.96 -4.60 -20.32
CA LEU A 83 -21.05 -5.56 -20.14
C LEU A 83 -20.87 -6.68 -21.18
N SER A 84 -20.72 -7.91 -20.71
CA SER A 84 -20.81 -9.11 -21.54
C SER A 84 -22.21 -9.71 -21.38
N ILE A 85 -22.93 -9.86 -22.49
CA ILE A 85 -24.27 -10.46 -22.52
C ILE A 85 -24.09 -11.93 -22.94
N GLU A 86 -24.24 -12.86 -21.98
CA GLU A 86 -24.21 -14.29 -22.27
C GLU A 86 -25.60 -14.74 -22.76
N ARG A 87 -25.69 -15.27 -23.99
CA ARG A 87 -26.90 -15.92 -24.50
C ARG A 87 -26.94 -17.36 -24.01
N THR A 88 -27.79 -17.67 -23.03
CA THR A 88 -28.10 -19.06 -22.67
C THR A 88 -29.15 -19.63 -23.62
N SER A 89 -28.84 -20.72 -24.32
CA SER A 89 -29.80 -21.45 -25.17
C SER A 89 -30.93 -22.06 -24.33
N PRO A 90 -32.19 -22.04 -24.78
CA PRO A 90 -33.29 -22.60 -24.02
C PRO A 90 -33.24 -24.14 -24.03
N ILE A 91 -33.33 -24.75 -22.85
CA ILE A 91 -33.71 -26.16 -22.72
C ILE A 91 -35.21 -26.17 -22.45
N GLY A 92 -36.01 -26.49 -23.48
CA GLY A 92 -37.46 -26.54 -23.38
C GLY A 92 -38.16 -25.17 -23.33
N SER A 93 -39.49 -25.21 -23.21
CA SER A 93 -40.47 -24.11 -23.36
C SER A 93 -40.43 -22.99 -22.29
N LEU A 94 -39.25 -22.68 -21.74
CA LEU A 94 -39.04 -21.60 -20.78
C LEU A 94 -38.59 -20.31 -21.49
N PRO A 95 -39.02 -19.13 -21.02
CA PRO A 95 -38.64 -17.87 -21.64
C PRO A 95 -37.13 -17.61 -21.51
N MET A 96 -36.57 -16.94 -22.52
CA MET A 96 -35.16 -16.56 -22.62
C MET A 96 -34.71 -15.68 -21.44
N ILE A 97 -33.95 -16.23 -20.50
CA ILE A 97 -33.40 -15.47 -19.37
C ILE A 97 -32.04 -14.88 -19.78
N THR A 98 -31.98 -13.55 -19.95
CA THR A 98 -30.70 -12.84 -20.18
C THR A 98 -30.04 -12.55 -18.84
N ARG A 99 -28.87 -13.14 -18.59
CA ARG A 99 -28.06 -12.84 -17.39
C ARG A 99 -26.93 -11.89 -17.75
N ALA A 100 -26.96 -10.66 -17.23
CA ALA A 100 -25.85 -9.73 -17.35
C ALA A 100 -24.85 -9.96 -16.21
N ARG A 101 -23.56 -10.09 -16.54
CA ARG A 101 -22.46 -10.09 -15.56
C ARG A 101 -21.55 -8.89 -15.81
N SER A 102 -21.28 -8.13 -14.75
CA SER A 102 -20.32 -7.03 -14.76
C SER A 102 -18.94 -7.57 -14.40
N TYR A 103 -17.96 -7.44 -15.31
CA TYR A 103 -16.56 -7.72 -15.03
C TYR A 103 -15.78 -6.42 -14.95
N TRP A 104 -15.02 -6.25 -13.87
CA TRP A 104 -14.08 -5.16 -13.71
C TRP A 104 -12.77 -5.55 -14.40
N TYR A 105 -12.41 -4.84 -15.47
CA TYR A 105 -11.11 -5.02 -16.11
C TYR A 105 -10.29 -3.74 -15.99
N PHE A 106 -9.09 -3.87 -15.44
CA PHE A 106 -8.11 -2.79 -15.35
C PHE A 106 -7.40 -2.69 -16.70
N SER A 107 -7.68 -1.64 -17.47
CA SER A 107 -7.03 -1.37 -18.76
C SER A 107 -6.23 -0.08 -18.64
N ILE A 108 -4.91 -0.21 -18.62
CA ILE A 108 -4.00 0.90 -18.85
C ILE A 108 -4.02 1.12 -20.37
N ARG A 109 -4.84 2.05 -20.86
CA ARG A 109 -4.71 2.51 -22.25
C ARG A 109 -3.66 3.60 -22.25
N ASP A 110 -2.65 3.42 -23.09
CA ASP A 110 -1.59 4.37 -23.30
C ASP A 110 -2.18 5.75 -23.65
N ILE A 111 -2.02 6.69 -22.73
CA ILE A 111 -2.26 8.11 -22.99
C ILE A 111 -0.98 8.62 -23.63
N THR A 112 -0.74 8.25 -24.88
CA THR A 112 0.30 8.87 -25.71
C THR A 112 -0.38 9.53 -26.89
N GLY A 113 -0.27 10.87 -26.93
CA GLY A 113 -0.29 11.75 -28.10
C GLY A 113 -1.24 11.41 -29.24
#